data_AF-A0AAD5JYB2-F1
#
_entry.id   AF-A0AAD5JYB2-F1
#
_cell.length_a   1.000
_cell.length_b   1.000
_cell.length_c   1.000
_cell.angle_alpha   90.00
_cell.angle_beta   90.00
_cell.angle_gamma   90.00
#
_symmetry.space_group_name_H-M   'P 1'
#
loop_
_entity.id
_entity.type
_entity.pdbx_description
1 polymer ?
#
loop_
_entity_poly.entity_id
_entity_poly.type
_entity_poly.pdbx_seq_one_letter_code
_entity_poly.pdbx_strand_id
1 'polypeptide(L)'
;MATNNEVLIVMIPIAICLLGILLLLEIRERLRSDSGDGSITSLQTVHDDSDLELYEENGMEEIETTVGENDNGEGSSTAVHVRKVGKKKGEKLRRKEQMRQYNEYMRQQQDLRRAQNEALDEEFRRRKEEEAIKRADESERRRKAKEKKAKQEEKERVKREKAEEKEAKKKKSRFDKYSGRIADTVKRLKICTMETLASKTGFSQEEATDILNELCATSPEFRLSLWSGSTFMFVTEDDYAKLATYLEKNGKISIKHASHDIMTILQGN
;
A
#
# COMPACT_ATOMS: atom_id res chain seq x y z
N MET A 1 36.01 -20.33 -39.57
CA MET A 1 36.50 -21.15 -38.45
C MET A 1 36.80 -20.20 -37.30
N ALA A 2 35.81 -19.91 -36.45
CA ALA A 2 36.04 -19.11 -35.25
C ALA A 2 36.88 -19.95 -34.29
N THR A 3 38.04 -19.43 -33.89
CA THR A 3 38.99 -20.14 -33.04
C THR A 3 38.37 -20.42 -31.68
N ASN A 4 38.50 -21.64 -31.17
CA ASN A 4 37.95 -22.13 -29.90
C ASN A 4 38.21 -21.20 -28.68
N ASN A 5 39.19 -20.31 -28.78
CA ASN A 5 39.55 -19.34 -27.74
C ASN A 5 38.52 -18.22 -27.56
N GLU A 6 37.85 -17.75 -28.62
CA GLU A 6 36.83 -16.68 -28.50
C GLU A 6 35.56 -17.18 -27.80
N VAL A 7 35.19 -18.43 -28.07
CA VAL A 7 34.08 -19.11 -27.37
C VAL A 7 34.43 -19.32 -25.90
N LEU A 8 35.68 -19.69 -25.58
CA LEU A 8 36.11 -19.88 -24.19
C LEU A 8 36.07 -18.59 -23.36
N ILE A 9 36.47 -17.45 -23.95
CA ILE A 9 36.47 -16.15 -23.26
C ILE A 9 35.05 -15.72 -22.88
N VAL A 10 34.05 -16.02 -23.72
CA VAL A 10 32.64 -15.70 -23.43
C VAL A 10 32.02 -16.70 -22.45
N MET A 11 32.45 -17.96 -22.47
CA MET A 11 31.89 -19.01 -21.62
C MET A 11 32.41 -18.97 -20.17
N ILE A 12 33.60 -18.42 -19.92
CA ILE A 12 34.16 -18.26 -18.56
C ILE A 12 33.26 -17.41 -17.63
N PRO A 13 32.84 -16.18 -17.99
CA PRO A 13 31.96 -15.39 -17.13
C PRO A 13 30.59 -16.03 -16.95
N ILE A 14 30.06 -16.71 -17.98
CA ILE A 14 28.79 -17.45 -17.88
C ILE A 14 28.93 -18.62 -16.89
N ALA A 15 30.02 -19.37 -16.94
CA ALA A 15 30.30 -20.47 -16.02
C ALA A 15 30.48 -19.97 -14.57
N ILE A 16 31.15 -18.84 -14.37
CA ILE A 16 31.30 -18.21 -13.04
C ILE A 16 29.95 -17.75 -12.50
N CYS A 17 29.09 -17.16 -13.33
CA CYS A 17 27.73 -16.77 -12.94
C CYS A 17 26.88 -18.00 -12.55
N LEU A 18 26.95 -19.09 -13.32
CA LEU A 18 26.22 -20.32 -13.01
C LEU A 18 26.72 -20.99 -11.71
N LEU A 19 28.03 -21.05 -11.50
CA LEU A 19 28.61 -21.55 -10.24
C LEU A 19 28.21 -20.68 -9.05
N GLY A 20 28.16 -19.36 -9.23
CA GLY A 20 27.68 -18.43 -8.21
C GLY A 20 26.20 -18.67 -7.85
N ILE A 21 25.33 -18.86 -8.83
CA ILE A 21 23.91 -19.15 -8.60
C ILE A 21 23.73 -20.49 -7.87
N LEU A 22 24.50 -21.53 -8.25
CA LEU A 22 24.45 -22.83 -7.59
C LEU A 22 24.93 -22.76 -6.13
N LEU A 23 26.00 -22.02 -5.84
CA LEU A 23 26.47 -21.79 -4.47
C LEU A 23 25.45 -21.01 -3.64
N LEU A 24 24.79 -20.00 -4.24
CA LEU A 24 23.74 -19.23 -3.55
C LEU A 24 22.51 -20.09 -3.24
N LEU A 25 22.14 -21.01 -4.15
CA LEU A 25 21.05 -21.95 -3.92
C LEU A 25 21.40 -22.94 -2.81
N GLU A 26 22.62 -23.47 -2.76
CA GLU A 26 23.04 -24.39 -1.70
C GLU A 26 23.14 -23.71 -0.33
N ILE A 27 23.60 -22.45 -0.27
CA ILE A 27 23.59 -21.66 0.98
C ILE A 27 22.15 -21.39 1.43
N ARG A 28 21.25 -21.05 0.50
CA ARG A 28 19.82 -20.81 0.81
C ARG A 28 19.14 -22.07 1.29
N GLU A 29 19.45 -23.23 0.72
CA GLU A 29 18.91 -24.52 1.14
C GLU A 29 19.39 -24.89 2.55
N ARG A 30 20.68 -24.70 2.85
CA ARG A 30 21.21 -24.87 4.22
C ARG A 30 20.56 -23.91 5.22
N LEU A 31 20.30 -22.66 4.85
CA LEU A 31 19.59 -21.70 5.71
C LEU A 31 18.11 -22.10 5.93
N ARG A 32 17.48 -22.72 4.91
CA ARG A 32 16.09 -23.17 4.98
C ARG A 32 15.95 -24.47 5.79
N SER A 33 16.97 -25.32 5.78
CA SER A 33 17.07 -26.48 6.68
C SER A 33 17.28 -26.09 8.14
N ASP A 34 17.89 -24.92 8.40
CA ASP A 34 18.09 -24.37 9.75
C ASP A 34 16.88 -23.55 10.25
N SER A 35 16.00 -23.13 9.34
CA SER A 35 14.81 -22.30 9.62
C SER A 35 13.49 -23.08 9.53
N GLY A 36 13.45 -24.26 10.14
CA GLY A 36 12.19 -24.95 10.38
C GLY A 36 11.34 -24.19 11.40
N ASP A 37 10.32 -23.48 10.92
CA ASP A 37 8.98 -23.28 11.49
C ASP A 37 8.45 -21.85 11.25
N GLY A 38 7.16 -21.71 10.89
CA GLY A 38 6.47 -20.42 10.90
C GLY A 38 5.93 -19.85 9.57
N SER A 39 4.94 -20.53 8.99
CA SER A 39 3.63 -19.95 8.62
C SER A 39 3.48 -18.76 7.64
N ILE A 40 2.67 -19.03 6.61
CA ILE A 40 1.56 -18.21 6.05
C ILE A 40 1.93 -17.05 5.10
N THR A 41 1.43 -17.16 3.86
CA THR A 41 0.91 -16.02 3.11
C THR A 41 -0.29 -16.46 2.28
N SER A 42 -1.48 -16.31 2.88
CA SER A 42 -2.75 -16.25 2.16
C SER A 42 -2.86 -14.86 1.56
N LEU A 43 -2.84 -14.76 0.23
CA LEU A 43 -3.14 -13.50 -0.46
C LEU A 43 -4.60 -13.51 -0.92
N GLN A 44 -5.27 -12.45 -0.50
CA GLN A 44 -6.70 -12.18 -0.52
C GLN A 44 -7.03 -11.47 -1.83
N THR A 45 -7.87 -12.07 -2.68
CA THR A 45 -8.43 -11.44 -3.87
C THR A 45 -9.66 -10.61 -3.50
N VAL A 46 -9.64 -9.36 -3.93
CA VAL A 46 -10.57 -8.27 -3.62
C VAL A 46 -11.86 -8.39 -4.46
N HIS A 47 -13.00 -8.13 -3.79
CA HIS A 47 -14.35 -7.93 -4.32
C HIS A 47 -14.40 -6.82 -5.40
N ASP A 48 -15.17 -7.06 -6.46
CA ASP A 48 -15.58 -6.08 -7.45
C ASP A 48 -17.11 -6.23 -7.61
N ASP A 49 -17.88 -5.34 -6.98
CA ASP A 49 -19.34 -5.25 -7.10
C ASP A 49 -19.66 -4.00 -7.93
N SER A 50 -20.07 -4.23 -9.18
CA SER A 50 -20.49 -3.21 -10.14
C SER A 50 -22.01 -3.13 -10.19
N ASP A 51 -22.52 -1.97 -9.77
CA ASP A 51 -23.64 -1.18 -10.28
C ASP A 51 -24.95 -1.85 -10.72
N LEU A 52 -25.96 -1.52 -9.90
CA LEU A 52 -27.39 -1.70 -10.06
C LEU A 52 -27.98 -0.48 -10.81
N GLU A 53 -28.51 -0.66 -12.02
CA GLU A 53 -29.43 0.30 -12.67
C GLU A 53 -30.84 -0.28 -12.71
N LEU A 54 -31.74 0.28 -11.90
CA LEU A 54 -33.17 0.03 -11.91
C LEU A 54 -33.86 1.20 -12.62
N TYR A 55 -34.41 0.96 -13.80
CA TYR A 55 -35.32 1.88 -14.48
C TYR A 55 -36.75 1.59 -14.02
N GLU A 56 -37.37 2.51 -13.27
CA GLU A 56 -38.82 2.54 -13.05
C GLU A 56 -39.41 3.69 -13.87
N GLU A 57 -40.17 3.32 -14.90
CA GLU A 57 -40.96 4.22 -15.75
C GLU A 57 -42.39 4.31 -15.19
N ASN A 58 -42.73 5.43 -14.55
CA ASN A 58 -44.09 5.77 -14.14
C ASN A 58 -44.74 6.65 -15.22
N GLY A 59 -45.53 6.03 -16.10
CA GLY A 59 -46.43 6.70 -17.03
C GLY A 59 -47.87 6.60 -16.53
N MET A 60 -48.36 7.65 -15.85
CA MET A 60 -49.73 7.75 -15.36
C MET A 60 -50.48 8.76 -16.24
N GLU A 61 -51.37 8.26 -17.11
CA GLU A 61 -52.37 9.09 -17.80
C GLU A 61 -53.61 9.23 -16.90
N GLU A 62 -53.91 10.44 -16.44
CA GLU A 62 -55.25 10.81 -16.00
C GLU A 62 -55.77 11.98 -16.85
N ILE A 63 -56.89 11.72 -17.53
CA ILE A 63 -57.63 12.67 -18.36
C ILE A 63 -58.47 13.56 -17.44
N GLU A 64 -58.05 14.81 -17.32
CA GLU A 64 -58.79 15.88 -16.66
C GLU A 64 -59.93 16.35 -17.59
N THR A 65 -61.18 15.97 -17.29
CA THR A 65 -62.36 16.57 -17.95
C THR A 65 -62.94 17.63 -17.04
N THR A 66 -62.69 18.89 -17.39
CA THR A 66 -63.32 20.08 -16.82
C THR A 66 -64.71 20.26 -17.44
N VAL A 67 -65.75 20.31 -16.61
CA VAL A 67 -67.05 20.89 -17.01
C VAL A 67 -67.44 21.89 -15.93
N GLY A 68 -67.40 23.17 -16.32
CA GLY A 68 -67.78 24.31 -15.51
C GLY A 68 -69.30 24.48 -15.37
N GLU A 69 -69.64 25.04 -14.21
CA GLU A 69 -70.73 25.98 -13.91
C GLU A 69 -72.18 25.69 -14.32
N ASN A 70 -73.04 25.58 -13.31
CA ASN A 70 -73.80 26.76 -12.87
C ASN A 70 -74.52 26.48 -11.53
N ASP A 71 -74.03 27.12 -10.47
CA ASP A 71 -74.74 27.27 -9.20
C ASP A 71 -75.56 28.56 -9.28
N ASN A 72 -76.88 28.44 -9.23
CA ASN A 72 -77.79 29.57 -9.15
C ASN A 72 -78.47 29.49 -7.79
N GLY A 73 -78.14 30.47 -6.95
CA GLY A 73 -78.62 30.59 -5.59
C GLY A 73 -80.08 31.03 -5.46
N GLU A 74 -80.43 31.15 -4.18
CA GLU A 74 -81.55 31.87 -3.57
C GLU A 74 -82.83 31.12 -3.19
N GLY A 75 -83.29 31.42 -1.97
CA GLY A 75 -84.66 31.20 -1.49
C GLY A 75 -84.73 30.27 -0.27
N SER A 76 -84.44 30.76 0.93
CA SER A 76 -85.41 31.42 1.83
C SER A 76 -86.26 30.43 2.65
N SER A 77 -86.08 30.57 3.97
CA SER A 77 -86.96 30.23 5.07
C SER A 77 -88.42 29.97 4.71
N THR A 78 -89.02 28.91 5.27
CA THR A 78 -90.35 28.95 5.91
C THR A 78 -90.78 27.57 6.44
N ALA A 79 -91.30 27.61 7.66
CA ALA A 79 -92.17 26.65 8.36
C ALA A 79 -92.48 25.31 7.66
N VAL A 80 -92.11 24.22 8.35
CA VAL A 80 -92.50 22.84 8.06
C VAL A 80 -94.02 22.71 8.16
N HIS A 81 -94.71 22.91 7.03
CA HIS A 81 -96.06 22.41 6.85
C HIS A 81 -95.97 21.17 5.96
N VAL A 82 -96.16 19.99 6.56
CA VAL A 82 -96.08 18.69 5.87
C VAL A 82 -97.26 18.55 4.91
N ARG A 83 -97.13 19.16 3.74
CA ARG A 83 -98.03 18.91 2.61
C ARG A 83 -97.68 17.55 2.01
N LYS A 84 -98.70 16.72 1.81
CA LYS A 84 -98.61 15.39 1.20
C LYS A 84 -97.98 15.50 -0.20
N VAL A 85 -96.71 15.16 -0.31
CA VAL A 85 -95.96 15.20 -1.57
C VAL A 85 -96.53 14.12 -2.49
N GLY A 86 -96.96 14.52 -3.70
CA GLY A 86 -97.44 13.56 -4.70
C GLY A 86 -96.35 12.55 -5.08
N LYS A 87 -96.75 11.31 -5.39
CA LYS A 87 -95.84 10.16 -5.64
C LYS A 87 -94.63 10.50 -6.54
N LYS A 88 -94.83 11.25 -7.62
CA LYS A 88 -93.77 11.67 -8.56
C LYS A 88 -92.75 12.66 -7.95
N LYS A 89 -93.18 13.56 -7.07
CA LYS A 89 -92.30 14.56 -6.43
C LYS A 89 -91.51 13.96 -5.26
N GLY A 90 -92.07 12.97 -4.57
CA GLY A 90 -91.37 12.19 -3.52
C GLY A 90 -90.25 11.32 -4.09
N GLU A 91 -90.49 10.66 -5.23
CA GLU A 91 -89.48 9.86 -5.91
C GLU A 91 -88.30 10.72 -6.44
N LYS A 92 -88.60 11.90 -7.00
CA LYS A 92 -87.57 12.85 -7.44
C LYS A 92 -86.71 13.38 -6.28
N LEU A 93 -87.31 13.63 -5.11
CA LEU A 93 -86.57 14.01 -3.90
C LEU A 93 -85.69 12.86 -3.38
N ARG A 94 -86.21 11.63 -3.34
CA ARG A 94 -85.43 10.45 -2.95
C ARG A 94 -84.23 10.21 -3.86
N ARG A 95 -84.40 10.40 -5.17
CA ARG A 95 -83.28 10.29 -6.14
C ARG A 95 -82.24 11.40 -5.96
N LYS A 96 -82.67 12.63 -5.65
CA LYS A 96 -81.75 13.76 -5.36
C LYS A 96 -80.97 13.53 -4.05
N GLU A 97 -81.61 12.96 -3.04
CA GLU A 97 -80.97 12.62 -1.77
C GLU A 97 -79.95 11.49 -1.91
N GLN A 98 -80.28 10.42 -2.66
CA GLN A 98 -79.33 9.36 -3.00
C GLN A 98 -78.12 9.88 -3.78
N MET A 99 -78.33 10.81 -4.72
CA MET A 99 -77.24 11.44 -5.46
C MET A 99 -76.36 12.32 -4.55
N ARG A 100 -76.95 13.02 -3.58
CA ARG A 100 -76.19 13.81 -2.59
C ARG A 100 -75.35 12.90 -1.68
N GLN A 101 -75.93 11.82 -1.17
CA GLN A 101 -75.21 10.85 -0.33
C GLN A 101 -74.06 10.18 -1.09
N TYR A 102 -74.27 9.84 -2.37
CA TYR A 102 -73.22 9.30 -3.21
C TYR A 102 -72.08 10.31 -3.44
N ASN A 103 -72.41 11.57 -3.75
CA ASN A 103 -71.39 12.61 -3.94
C ASN A 103 -70.61 12.91 -2.66
N GLU A 104 -71.27 12.89 -1.50
CA GLU A 104 -70.62 13.08 -0.20
C GLU A 104 -69.67 11.92 0.14
N TYR A 105 -70.10 10.67 -0.12
CA TYR A 105 -69.25 9.50 0.01
C TYR A 105 -68.01 9.55 -0.90
N MET A 106 -68.19 9.96 -2.16
CA MET A 106 -67.08 10.09 -3.11
C MET A 106 -66.09 11.19 -2.69
N ARG A 107 -66.57 12.33 -2.17
CA ARG A 107 -65.71 13.38 -1.62
C ARG A 107 -64.93 12.90 -0.40
N GLN A 108 -65.59 12.21 0.54
CA GLN A 108 -64.90 11.63 1.70
C GLN A 108 -63.82 10.62 1.28
N GLN A 109 -64.06 9.80 0.26
CA GLN A 109 -63.01 8.91 -0.27
C GLN A 109 -61.84 9.68 -0.89
N GLN A 110 -62.10 10.75 -1.64
CA GLN A 110 -61.04 11.58 -2.23
C GLN A 110 -60.22 12.29 -1.15
N ASP A 111 -60.89 12.85 -0.13
CA ASP A 111 -60.22 13.53 0.98
C ASP A 111 -59.38 12.55 1.81
N LEU A 112 -59.87 11.33 2.05
CA LEU A 112 -59.11 10.27 2.72
C LEU A 112 -57.87 9.85 1.91
N ARG A 113 -57.99 9.70 0.58
CA ARG A 113 -56.83 9.40 -0.29
C ARG A 113 -55.83 10.54 -0.31
N ARG A 114 -56.30 11.79 -0.37
CA ARG A 114 -55.42 12.97 -0.34
C ARG A 114 -54.67 13.06 0.99
N ALA A 115 -55.36 12.88 2.11
CA ALA A 115 -54.73 12.89 3.43
C ALA A 115 -53.72 11.75 3.60
N GLN A 116 -54.00 10.56 3.06
CA GLN A 116 -53.07 9.44 3.08
C GLN A 116 -51.82 9.72 2.24
N ASN A 117 -51.99 10.29 1.04
CA ASN A 117 -50.87 10.64 0.17
C ASN A 117 -50.01 11.76 0.76
N GLU A 118 -50.63 12.79 1.34
CA GLU A 118 -49.91 13.88 2.00
C GLU A 118 -49.09 13.39 3.20
N ALA A 119 -49.63 12.46 4.00
CA ALA A 119 -48.90 11.83 5.09
C ALA A 119 -47.71 10.99 4.59
N LEU A 120 -47.86 10.24 3.50
CA LEU A 120 -46.76 9.47 2.88
C LEU A 120 -45.68 10.38 2.30
N ASP A 121 -46.07 11.48 1.64
CA ASP A 121 -45.14 12.45 1.08
C ASP A 121 -44.34 13.17 2.18
N GLU A 122 -44.98 13.53 3.29
CA GLU A 122 -44.30 14.16 4.43
C GLU A 122 -43.32 13.20 5.11
N GLU A 123 -43.70 11.93 5.30
CA GLU A 123 -42.77 10.90 5.80
C GLU A 123 -41.60 10.66 4.86
N PHE A 124 -41.85 10.61 3.54
CA PHE A 124 -40.80 10.45 2.54
C PHE A 124 -39.82 11.63 2.56
N ARG A 125 -40.33 12.87 2.65
CA ARG A 125 -39.51 14.08 2.76
C ARG A 125 -38.66 14.06 4.03
N ARG A 126 -39.27 13.75 5.18
CA ARG A 126 -38.56 13.67 6.45
C ARG A 126 -37.46 12.62 6.44
N ARG A 127 -37.73 11.43 5.88
CA ARG A 127 -36.74 10.35 5.73
C ARG A 127 -35.59 10.77 4.83
N LYS A 128 -35.88 11.43 3.72
CA LYS A 128 -34.87 11.92 2.76
C LYS A 128 -33.96 12.98 3.38
N GLU A 129 -34.51 13.89 4.19
CA GLU A 129 -33.74 14.91 4.90
C GLU A 129 -32.84 14.28 5.98
N GLU A 130 -33.35 13.32 6.77
CA GLU A 130 -32.56 12.61 7.77
C GLU A 130 -31.41 11.80 7.14
N GLU A 131 -31.67 11.12 6.02
CA GLU A 131 -30.67 10.36 5.30
C GLU A 131 -29.60 11.27 4.67
N ALA A 132 -30.00 12.44 4.15
CA ALA A 132 -29.06 13.43 3.64
C ALA A 132 -28.13 13.95 4.75
N ILE A 133 -28.67 14.23 5.93
CA ILE A 133 -27.87 14.66 7.09
C ILE A 133 -26.91 13.56 7.54
N LYS A 134 -27.38 12.31 7.65
CA LYS A 134 -26.54 11.15 8.01
C LYS A 134 -25.41 10.93 7.02
N ARG A 135 -25.72 10.98 5.72
CA ARG A 135 -24.73 10.83 4.63
C ARG A 135 -23.70 11.96 4.67
N ALA A 136 -24.12 13.19 4.94
CA ALA A 136 -23.22 14.33 5.10
C ALA A 136 -22.25 14.16 6.28
N ASP A 137 -22.75 13.81 7.48
CA ASP A 137 -21.93 13.60 8.68
C ASP A 137 -20.97 12.41 8.50
N GLU A 138 -21.42 11.29 7.93
CA GLU A 138 -20.55 10.15 7.64
C GLU A 138 -19.43 10.52 6.65
N SER A 139 -19.76 11.28 5.60
CA SER A 139 -18.77 11.75 4.63
C SER A 139 -17.73 12.68 5.27
N GLU A 140 -18.15 13.58 6.17
CA GLU A 140 -17.27 14.51 6.86
C GLU A 140 -16.37 13.78 7.87
N ARG A 141 -16.92 12.83 8.64
CA ARG A 141 -16.16 11.95 9.54
C ARG A 141 -15.13 11.13 8.77
N ARG A 142 -15.51 10.58 7.62
CA ARG A 142 -14.59 9.82 6.76
C ARG A 142 -13.47 10.70 6.20
N ARG A 143 -13.77 11.93 5.79
CA ARG A 143 -12.75 12.90 5.33
C ARG A 143 -11.80 13.27 6.45
N LYS A 144 -12.31 13.63 7.63
CA LYS A 144 -11.49 13.97 8.82
C LYS A 144 -10.63 12.78 9.27
N ALA A 145 -11.14 11.55 9.23
CA ALA A 145 -10.38 10.37 9.58
C ALA A 145 -9.27 10.08 8.56
N LYS A 146 -9.55 10.22 7.25
CA LYS A 146 -8.54 10.07 6.19
C LYS A 146 -7.44 11.12 6.31
N GLU A 147 -7.80 12.39 6.53
CA GLU A 147 -6.83 13.48 6.68
C GLU A 147 -5.93 13.28 7.91
N LYS A 148 -6.51 12.87 9.05
CA LYS A 148 -5.72 12.55 10.25
C LYS A 148 -4.74 11.40 10.01
N LYS A 149 -5.18 10.33 9.33
CA LYS A 149 -4.31 9.20 8.97
C LYS A 149 -3.19 9.63 8.02
N ALA A 150 -3.51 10.36 6.96
CA ALA A 150 -2.53 10.85 6.00
C ALA A 150 -1.50 11.77 6.68
N LYS A 151 -1.94 12.68 7.56
CA LYS A 151 -1.06 13.55 8.33
C LYS A 151 -0.16 12.79 9.31
N GLN A 152 -0.66 11.71 9.89
CA GLN A 152 0.17 10.87 10.77
C GLN A 152 1.21 10.09 9.96
N GLU A 153 0.81 9.48 8.85
CA GLU A 153 1.70 8.75 7.96
C GLU A 153 2.81 9.66 7.40
N GLU A 154 2.46 10.87 6.97
CA GLU A 154 3.44 11.85 6.50
C GLU A 154 4.43 12.24 7.60
N LYS A 155 3.94 12.49 8.83
CA LYS A 155 4.83 12.78 9.97
C LYS A 155 5.77 11.63 10.27
N GLU A 156 5.29 10.39 10.21
CA GLU A 156 6.10 9.20 10.43
C GLU A 156 7.14 9.03 9.32
N ARG A 157 6.76 9.24 8.06
CA ARG A 157 7.67 9.22 6.91
C ARG A 157 8.78 10.26 7.06
N VAL A 158 8.43 11.51 7.34
CA VAL A 158 9.42 12.58 7.56
C VAL A 158 10.31 12.28 8.77
N LYS A 159 9.79 11.64 9.82
CA LYS A 159 10.60 11.23 10.97
C LYS A 159 11.61 10.15 10.61
N ARG A 160 11.23 9.16 9.79
CA ARG A 160 12.13 8.11 9.29
C ARG A 160 13.22 8.69 8.39
N GLU A 161 12.83 9.50 7.40
CA GLU A 161 13.78 10.19 6.51
C GLU A 161 14.81 11.02 7.30
N LYS A 162 14.35 11.77 8.32
CA LYS A 162 15.26 12.55 9.20
C LYS A 162 16.16 11.66 10.08
N ALA A 163 15.70 10.48 10.47
CA ALA A 163 16.52 9.55 11.23
C ALA A 163 17.63 8.96 10.33
N GLU A 164 17.25 8.52 9.12
CA GLU A 164 18.17 8.00 8.10
C GLU A 164 19.22 9.04 7.68
N GLU A 165 18.81 10.30 7.44
CA GLU A 165 19.75 11.37 7.10
C GLU A 165 20.76 11.63 8.24
N LYS A 166 20.29 11.62 9.49
CA LYS A 166 21.16 11.78 10.66
C LYS A 166 22.14 10.62 10.79
N GLU A 167 21.70 9.39 10.57
CA GLU A 167 22.58 8.21 10.60
C GLU A 167 23.59 8.25 9.47
N ALA A 168 23.18 8.58 8.24
CA ALA A 168 24.07 8.75 7.11
C ALA A 168 25.13 9.86 7.36
N LYS A 169 24.72 11.00 7.94
CA LYS A 169 25.65 12.08 8.31
C LYS A 169 26.62 11.65 9.40
N LYS A 170 26.14 10.92 10.41
CA LYS A 170 27.00 10.33 11.45
C LYS A 170 28.00 9.33 10.84
N LYS A 171 27.54 8.45 9.94
CA LYS A 171 28.40 7.47 9.27
C LYS A 171 29.51 8.15 8.47
N LYS A 172 29.17 9.14 7.64
CA LYS A 172 30.16 9.95 6.89
C LYS A 172 31.16 10.65 7.81
N SER A 173 30.66 11.36 8.84
CA SER A 173 31.55 12.05 9.78
C SER A 173 32.49 11.10 10.54
N ARG A 174 32.03 9.89 10.86
CA ARG A 174 32.85 8.84 11.47
C ARG A 174 33.88 8.30 10.48
N PHE A 175 33.48 8.05 9.24
CA PHE A 175 34.37 7.63 8.17
C PHE A 175 35.50 8.64 7.97
N ASP A 176 35.18 9.92 7.79
CA ASP A 176 36.18 10.98 7.60
C ASP A 176 37.17 11.06 8.76
N LYS A 177 36.69 10.87 10.00
CA LYS A 177 37.52 10.96 11.20
C LYS A 177 38.44 9.75 11.41
N TYR A 178 37.99 8.55 11.06
CA TYR A 178 38.63 7.30 11.48
C TYR A 178 39.19 6.45 10.33
N SER A 179 38.82 6.74 9.08
CA SER A 179 39.29 6.05 7.87
C SER A 179 40.82 5.96 7.82
N GLY A 180 41.53 7.08 8.07
CA GLY A 180 42.99 7.09 8.08
C GLY A 180 43.61 6.13 9.11
N ARG A 181 43.10 6.14 10.35
CA ARG A 181 43.61 5.27 11.42
C ARG A 181 43.38 3.78 11.12
N ILE A 182 42.23 3.43 10.55
CA ILE A 182 41.93 2.06 10.13
C ILE A 182 42.82 1.67 8.96
N ALA A 183 42.94 2.53 7.95
CA ALA A 183 43.79 2.30 6.79
C ALA A 183 45.25 2.03 7.20
N ASP A 184 45.83 2.85 8.09
CA ASP A 184 47.20 2.67 8.57
C ASP A 184 47.39 1.38 9.37
N THR A 185 46.37 0.99 10.13
CA THR A 185 46.41 -0.25 10.93
C THR A 185 46.35 -1.48 10.03
N VAL A 186 45.49 -1.44 9.01
CA VAL A 186 45.34 -2.50 8.02
C VAL A 186 46.60 -2.63 7.16
N LYS A 187 47.16 -1.51 6.69
CA LYS A 187 48.42 -1.49 5.93
C LYS A 187 49.59 -2.11 6.70
N ARG A 188 49.70 -1.85 8.01
CA ARG A 188 50.74 -2.45 8.86
C ARG A 188 50.55 -3.94 9.10
N LEU A 189 49.31 -4.40 9.23
CA LEU A 189 49.05 -5.80 9.55
C LEU A 189 49.08 -6.69 8.31
N LYS A 190 48.74 -6.14 7.13
CA LYS A 190 48.52 -6.84 5.85
C LYS A 190 47.39 -7.88 5.89
N ILE A 191 47.34 -8.72 6.92
CA ILE A 191 46.27 -9.67 7.21
C ILE A 191 45.74 -9.35 8.60
N CYS A 192 44.44 -9.09 8.72
CA CYS A 192 43.81 -8.82 10.01
C CYS A 192 42.40 -9.43 10.10
N THR A 193 42.11 -10.09 11.23
CA THR A 193 40.75 -10.40 11.64
C THR A 193 40.04 -9.15 12.16
N MET A 194 38.71 -9.07 11.97
CA MET A 194 37.90 -7.96 12.47
C MET A 194 38.04 -7.76 13.98
N GLU A 195 38.21 -8.84 14.74
CA GLU A 195 38.46 -8.77 16.19
C GLU A 195 39.78 -8.07 16.53
N THR A 196 40.84 -8.41 15.79
CA THR A 196 42.18 -7.83 15.94
C THR A 196 42.17 -6.35 15.54
N LEU A 197 41.46 -6.04 14.45
CA LEU A 197 41.30 -4.68 13.96
C LEU A 197 40.52 -3.82 14.97
N ALA A 198 39.39 -4.33 15.47
CA ALA A 198 38.58 -3.69 16.52
C ALA A 198 39.41 -3.45 17.79
N SER A 199 40.17 -4.45 18.25
CA SER A 199 41.01 -4.36 19.46
C SER A 199 42.11 -3.30 19.34
N LYS A 200 42.77 -3.19 18.17
CA LYS A 200 43.84 -2.21 17.93
C LYS A 200 43.32 -0.79 17.69
N THR A 201 42.13 -0.66 17.16
CA THR A 201 41.54 0.64 16.82
C THR A 201 40.63 1.19 17.91
N GLY A 202 40.12 0.32 18.80
CA GLY A 202 39.18 0.65 19.87
C GLY A 202 37.74 0.81 19.38
N PHE A 203 37.38 0.24 18.22
CA PHE A 203 36.03 0.28 17.67
C PHE A 203 35.27 -1.02 17.91
N SER A 204 33.94 -1.00 17.72
CA SER A 204 33.21 -2.24 17.59
C SER A 204 33.60 -2.95 16.28
N GLN A 205 33.41 -4.27 16.22
CA GLN A 205 33.69 -5.05 15.00
C GLN A 205 32.85 -4.56 13.81
N GLU A 206 31.58 -4.23 14.05
CA GLU A 206 30.66 -3.69 13.05
C GLU A 206 31.15 -2.35 12.51
N GLU A 207 31.60 -1.45 13.39
CA GLU A 207 32.09 -0.12 13.00
C GLU A 207 33.39 -0.20 12.20
N ALA A 208 34.31 -1.08 12.59
CA ALA A 208 35.53 -1.33 11.84
C ALA A 208 35.24 -1.91 10.45
N THR A 209 34.28 -2.83 10.36
CA THR A 209 33.82 -3.46 9.10
C THR A 209 33.20 -2.42 8.17
N ASP A 210 32.32 -1.56 8.70
CA ASP A 210 31.64 -0.51 7.95
C ASP A 210 32.62 0.48 7.33
N ILE A 211 33.59 0.97 8.12
CA ILE A 211 34.60 1.91 7.64
C ILE A 211 35.52 1.23 6.61
N LEU A 212 35.85 -0.05 6.82
CA LEU A 212 36.70 -0.79 5.89
C LEU A 212 36.00 -1.07 4.55
N ASN A 213 34.70 -1.39 4.56
CA ASN A 213 33.89 -1.52 3.36
C ASN A 213 33.83 -0.21 2.57
N GLU A 214 33.62 0.91 3.26
CA GLU A 214 33.62 2.23 2.63
C GLU A 214 35.01 2.63 2.10
N LEU A 215 36.09 2.22 2.77
CA LEU A 215 37.47 2.37 2.29
C LEU A 215 37.71 1.55 1.01
N CYS A 216 37.25 0.30 0.95
CA CYS A 216 37.34 -0.52 -0.25
C CYS A 216 36.56 0.07 -1.44
N ALA A 217 35.45 0.77 -1.17
CA ALA A 217 34.65 1.41 -2.21
C ALA A 217 35.25 2.74 -2.70
N THR A 218 35.87 3.51 -1.80
CA THR A 218 36.32 4.89 -2.09
C THR A 218 37.78 4.96 -2.52
N SER A 219 38.65 4.15 -1.91
CA SER A 219 40.09 4.27 -2.05
C SER A 219 40.63 3.25 -3.07
N PRO A 220 41.32 3.69 -4.14
CA PRO A 220 41.84 2.78 -5.17
C PRO A 220 42.89 1.80 -4.63
N GLU A 221 43.61 2.19 -3.57
CA GLU A 221 44.62 1.34 -2.91
C GLU A 221 44.02 0.07 -2.29
N PHE A 222 42.74 0.10 -1.90
CA PHE A 222 42.06 -1.04 -1.29
C PHE A 222 41.34 -1.91 -2.32
N ARG A 223 41.39 -1.57 -3.62
CA ARG A 223 40.64 -2.25 -4.69
C ARG A 223 41.00 -3.74 -4.82
N LEU A 224 42.25 -4.10 -4.55
CA LEU A 224 42.75 -5.47 -4.62
C LEU A 224 42.69 -6.20 -3.27
N SER A 225 42.11 -5.58 -2.25
CA SER A 225 41.97 -6.22 -0.94
C SER A 225 40.91 -7.32 -0.97
N LEU A 226 41.14 -8.38 -0.21
CA LEU A 226 40.31 -9.58 -0.21
C LEU A 226 39.64 -9.78 1.15
N TRP A 227 38.40 -10.27 1.11
CA TRP A 227 37.61 -10.65 2.27
C TRP A 227 37.38 -12.15 2.30
N SER A 228 37.58 -12.76 3.47
CA SER A 228 37.20 -14.14 3.75
C SER A 228 36.56 -14.22 5.13
N GLY A 229 35.22 -14.21 5.17
CA GLY A 229 34.45 -14.17 6.41
C GLY A 229 34.83 -12.98 7.28
N SER A 230 35.43 -13.24 8.45
CA SER A 230 35.90 -12.23 9.40
C SER A 230 37.35 -11.79 9.20
N THR A 231 38.04 -12.32 8.18
CA THR A 231 39.44 -12.00 7.89
C THR A 231 39.55 -11.10 6.67
N PHE A 232 40.31 -10.03 6.82
CA PHE A 232 40.63 -9.08 5.78
C PHE A 232 42.10 -9.15 5.40
N MET A 233 42.37 -9.07 4.10
CA MET A 233 43.71 -9.06 3.54
C MET A 233 43.90 -7.84 2.65
N PHE A 234 44.85 -7.00 3.04
CA PHE A 234 45.33 -5.87 2.25
C PHE A 234 46.43 -6.34 1.30
N VAL A 235 46.14 -6.29 0.00
CA VAL A 235 47.06 -6.71 -1.06
C VAL A 235 47.25 -5.54 -2.03
N THR A 236 48.50 -5.28 -2.40
CA THR A 236 48.86 -4.26 -3.40
C THR A 236 49.27 -4.90 -4.73
N GLU A 237 49.38 -4.09 -5.79
CA GLU A 237 49.87 -4.58 -7.10
C GLU A 237 51.30 -5.15 -7.00
N ASP A 238 52.15 -4.54 -6.17
CA ASP A 238 53.51 -5.04 -5.90
C ASP A 238 53.51 -6.40 -5.22
N ASP A 239 52.56 -6.63 -4.30
CA ASP A 239 52.40 -7.91 -3.62
C ASP A 239 51.99 -9.01 -4.62
N TYR A 240 51.15 -8.68 -5.60
CA TYR A 240 50.81 -9.58 -6.71
C TYR A 240 52.00 -9.86 -7.62
N ALA A 241 52.81 -8.86 -7.95
CA ALA A 241 54.01 -9.04 -8.76
C ALA A 241 55.00 -10.00 -8.06
N LYS A 242 55.25 -9.81 -6.76
CA LYS A 242 56.07 -10.71 -5.95
C LYS A 242 55.52 -12.14 -5.96
N LEU A 243 54.20 -12.29 -5.78
CA LEU A 243 53.54 -13.59 -5.79
C LEU A 243 53.66 -14.28 -7.16
N ALA A 244 53.52 -13.54 -8.26
CA ALA A 244 53.70 -14.06 -9.61
C ALA A 244 55.13 -14.58 -9.82
N THR A 245 56.16 -13.80 -9.49
CA THR A 245 57.56 -14.27 -9.57
C THR A 245 57.84 -15.49 -8.69
N TYR A 246 57.21 -15.57 -7.50
CA TYR A 246 57.33 -16.73 -6.63
C TYR A 246 56.72 -17.99 -7.26
N LEU A 247 55.52 -17.87 -7.86
CA LEU A 247 54.85 -18.98 -8.53
C LEU A 247 55.60 -19.43 -9.79
N GLU A 248 56.13 -18.49 -10.56
CA GLU A 248 56.95 -18.81 -11.75
C GLU A 248 58.24 -19.55 -11.38
N LYS A 249 58.92 -19.12 -10.30
CA LYS A 249 60.17 -19.73 -9.85
C LYS A 249 59.98 -21.15 -9.32
N ASN A 250 58.89 -21.39 -8.60
CA ASN A 250 58.67 -22.64 -7.88
C ASN A 250 57.72 -23.61 -8.61
N GLY A 251 57.02 -23.17 -9.66
CA GLY A 251 56.20 -24.02 -10.50
C GLY A 251 55.05 -24.71 -9.75
N LYS A 252 55.06 -26.05 -9.69
CA LYS A 252 54.02 -26.82 -8.99
C LYS A 252 54.36 -26.95 -7.50
N ILE A 253 53.64 -26.21 -6.67
CA ILE A 253 53.85 -26.15 -5.23
C ILE A 253 52.66 -26.81 -4.51
N SER A 254 52.95 -27.57 -3.46
CA SER A 254 51.90 -28.04 -2.53
C SER A 254 51.27 -26.86 -1.80
N ILE A 255 49.94 -26.85 -1.71
CA ILE A 255 49.15 -25.76 -1.09
C ILE A 255 49.64 -25.44 0.33
N LYS A 256 50.03 -26.46 1.10
CA LYS A 256 50.54 -26.27 2.48
C LYS A 256 51.83 -25.45 2.52
N HIS A 257 52.74 -25.72 1.59
CA HIS A 257 54.02 -25.00 1.50
C HIS A 257 53.80 -23.60 0.93
N ALA A 258 52.98 -23.48 -0.11
CA ALA A 258 52.59 -22.19 -0.68
C ALA A 258 51.95 -21.27 0.37
N SER A 259 51.08 -21.78 1.25
CA SER A 259 50.43 -20.96 2.27
C SER A 259 51.42 -20.27 3.22
N HIS A 260 52.46 -20.98 3.67
CA HIS A 260 53.46 -20.43 4.58
C HIS A 260 54.33 -19.38 3.89
N ASP A 261 54.78 -19.69 2.67
CA ASP A 261 55.69 -18.83 1.93
C ASP A 261 54.98 -17.56 1.43
N ILE A 262 53.71 -17.68 1.01
CA ILE A 262 52.87 -16.53 0.66
C ILE A 262 52.66 -15.62 1.87
N MET A 263 52.40 -16.19 3.05
CA MET A 263 52.25 -15.40 4.27
C MET A 263 53.54 -14.65 4.60
N THR A 264 54.70 -15.28 4.38
CA THR A 264 56.02 -14.65 4.54
C THR A 264 56.26 -13.54 3.51
N ILE A 265 55.88 -13.74 2.25
CA ILE A 265 56.01 -12.72 1.19
C ILE A 265 55.13 -11.50 1.47
N LEU A 266 53.92 -11.73 1.98
CA LEU A 266 52.96 -10.67 2.31
C LEU A 266 53.33 -9.91 3.59
N GLN A 267 53.95 -10.57 4.57
CA GLN A 267 54.41 -9.96 5.83
C GLN A 267 55.84 -9.39 5.74
N GLY A 268 56.61 -9.82 4.73
CA GLY A 268 57.97 -9.36 4.46
C GLY A 268 57.98 -8.01 3.74
N ASN A 269 57.62 -6.96 4.48
CA ASN A 269 58.00 -5.56 4.26
C ASN A 269 57.62 -4.71 5.48
#